data_AF-A0A7X0J4C6-F1
#
_entry.id   AF-A0A7X0J4C6-F1
#
_cell.length_a   1.000
_cell.length_b   1.000
_cell.length_c   1.000
_cell.angle_alpha   90.00
_cell.angle_beta   90.00
_cell.angle_gamma   90.00
#
_symmetry.space_group_name_H-M   'P 1'
#
loop_
_entity.id
_entity.type
_entity.pdbx_description
1 polymer ?
#
loop_
_entity_poly.entity_id
_entity_poly.type
_entity_poly.pdbx_seq_one_letter_code
_entity_poly.pdbx_strand_id
1 'polypeptide(L)'
;MIEDNLYGSFQVSALVEELLENPAVKRLKNIHQGGGIFLVNPTLTLTRYEHSVGVMLLIQRLGGNELEQVAGLLHDISHTAFSHVTDYVFDHPGEDYHEEIYGRILSASGIPEILEKHGYTVQELTGQDFKILEQPLPDLCADRIDYSLRDLFYAGFITMKEIQRFLSSMTIHEGRIMITSLAQAKWIKKKYEILNLEYFGKQEHLYANERLTEILKYLFQKKVISKGDFEKDDIQLLNQIEADPVGKQRIEEIKRFKDYEEYTPGFSLKHRVIDPELYIDGKYSRLSDKG
;
A
#
# COMPACT_ATOMS: atom_id res chain seq x y z
N MET A 1 22.05 -1.65 5.99
CA MET A 1 21.49 -2.97 5.55
C MET A 1 20.08 -3.09 6.09
N ILE A 2 19.12 -3.47 5.25
CA ILE A 2 17.72 -3.67 5.60
C ILE A 2 17.39 -5.16 5.44
N GLU A 3 16.58 -5.69 6.34
CA GLU A 3 16.01 -7.03 6.25
C GLU A 3 14.50 -6.92 6.05
N ASP A 4 13.98 -7.59 5.03
CA ASP A 4 12.55 -7.70 4.77
C ASP A 4 12.16 -9.19 4.66
N ASN A 5 10.98 -9.52 5.21
CA ASN A 5 10.51 -10.90 5.31
C ASN A 5 10.24 -11.55 3.94
N LEU A 6 9.87 -10.77 2.93
CA LEU A 6 9.55 -11.25 1.58
C LEU A 6 10.77 -11.25 0.68
N TYR A 7 11.56 -10.17 0.72
CA TYR A 7 12.64 -9.96 -0.25
C TYR A 7 14.03 -10.37 0.26
N GLY A 8 14.21 -10.50 1.57
CA GLY A 8 15.49 -10.82 2.20
C GLY A 8 16.30 -9.58 2.58
N SER A 9 17.62 -9.71 2.58
CA SER A 9 18.52 -8.65 3.04
C SER A 9 19.12 -7.85 1.88
N PHE A 10 19.10 -6.52 1.99
CA PHE A 10 19.66 -5.61 0.99
C PHE A 10 20.57 -4.55 1.62
N GLN A 11 21.64 -4.21 0.91
CA GLN A 11 22.38 -2.99 1.18
C GLN A 11 21.69 -1.83 0.46
N VAL A 12 21.43 -0.74 1.16
CA VAL A 12 20.81 0.46 0.62
C VAL A 12 21.80 1.61 0.65
N SER A 13 21.53 2.67 -0.11
CA SER A 13 22.42 3.84 -0.16
C SER A 13 22.28 4.71 1.08
N ALA A 14 23.26 5.61 1.29
CA ALA A 14 23.22 6.56 2.39
C ALA A 14 22.00 7.50 2.33
N LEU A 15 21.54 7.83 1.12
CA LEU A 15 20.31 8.61 0.93
C LEU A 15 19.09 7.86 1.49
N VAL A 16 18.92 6.59 1.11
CA VAL A 16 17.83 5.75 1.62
C VAL A 16 17.91 5.58 3.14
N GLU A 17 19.11 5.34 3.70
CA GLU A 17 19.29 5.21 5.14
C GLU A 17 18.86 6.49 5.89
N GLU A 18 19.19 7.66 5.36
CA GLU A 18 18.78 8.95 5.95
C GLU A 18 17.27 9.20 5.82
N LEU A 19 16.67 8.83 4.68
CA LEU A 19 15.22 8.95 4.46
C LEU A 19 14.42 8.03 5.40
N LEU A 20 14.89 6.81 5.67
CA LEU A 20 14.24 5.90 6.61
C LEU A 20 14.21 6.44 8.05
N GLU A 21 15.16 7.31 8.37
CA GLU A 21 15.21 7.99 9.65
C GLU A 21 14.30 9.23 9.73
N ASN A 22 13.79 9.71 8.59
CA ASN A 22 12.91 10.88 8.51
C ASN A 22 11.57 10.64 9.23
N PRO A 23 11.06 11.61 10.02
CA PRO A 23 9.81 11.46 10.76
C PRO A 23 8.58 11.15 9.87
N ALA A 24 8.51 11.72 8.66
CA ALA A 24 7.40 11.46 7.75
C ALA A 24 7.37 10.01 7.25
N VAL A 25 8.55 9.42 6.99
CA VAL A 25 8.68 8.00 6.63
C VAL A 25 8.40 7.11 7.84
N LYS A 26 8.96 7.45 9.02
CA LYS A 26 8.69 6.71 10.27
C LYS A 26 7.22 6.73 10.68
N ARG A 27 6.47 7.78 10.35
CA ARG A 27 5.02 7.87 10.60
C ARG A 27 4.28 6.68 10.00
N LEU A 28 4.71 6.21 8.83
CA LEU A 28 4.09 5.08 8.13
C LEU A 28 4.09 3.79 8.95
N LYS A 29 4.97 3.64 9.95
CA LYS A 29 5.02 2.49 10.88
C LYS A 29 3.79 2.38 11.77
N ASN A 30 3.00 3.45 11.84
CA ASN A 30 1.79 3.53 12.64
C ASN A 30 0.55 3.71 11.76
N ILE A 31 0.65 3.46 10.45
CA ILE A 31 -0.48 3.55 9.51
C ILE A 31 -0.71 2.18 8.90
N HIS A 32 -1.82 1.53 9.27
CA HIS A 32 -2.14 0.19 8.79
C HIS A 32 -2.48 0.20 7.30
N GLN A 33 -1.89 -0.73 6.56
CA GLN A 33 -2.11 -0.91 5.12
C GLN A 33 -3.60 -1.15 4.83
N GLY A 34 -4.21 -2.06 5.61
CA GLY A 34 -5.61 -2.46 5.49
C GLY A 34 -6.63 -1.52 6.15
N GLY A 35 -6.21 -0.35 6.64
CA GLY A 35 -7.08 0.58 7.36
C GLY A 35 -7.57 0.01 8.69
N GLY A 36 -8.88 -0.07 8.90
CA GLY A 36 -9.53 -0.56 10.12
C GLY A 36 -9.57 -2.08 10.29
N ILE A 37 -9.04 -2.88 9.35
CA ILE A 37 -9.08 -4.35 9.40
C ILE A 37 -8.53 -4.92 10.72
N PHE A 38 -7.50 -4.29 11.30
CA PHE A 38 -6.90 -4.75 12.56
C PHE A 38 -7.88 -4.75 13.75
N LEU A 39 -8.98 -3.98 13.68
CA LEU A 39 -10.02 -3.93 14.71
C LEU A 39 -10.79 -5.26 14.81
N VAL A 40 -10.91 -5.99 13.71
CA VAL A 40 -11.63 -7.28 13.65
C VAL A 40 -10.68 -8.46 13.50
N ASN A 41 -9.46 -8.22 13.01
CA ASN A 41 -8.43 -9.23 12.88
C ASN A 41 -7.07 -8.68 13.35
N PRO A 42 -6.73 -8.82 14.66
CA PRO A 42 -5.55 -8.19 15.25
C PRO A 42 -4.22 -8.82 14.80
N THR A 43 -4.23 -9.88 13.98
CA THR A 43 -3.00 -10.43 13.39
C THR A 43 -2.61 -9.71 12.10
N LEU A 44 -3.55 -9.03 11.43
CA LEU A 44 -3.32 -8.26 10.21
C LEU A 44 -2.91 -6.83 10.56
N THR A 45 -1.61 -6.68 10.85
CA THR A 45 -1.01 -5.43 11.36
C THR A 45 0.02 -4.82 10.42
N LEU A 46 0.04 -5.26 9.15
CA LEU A 46 0.91 -4.68 8.12
C LEU A 46 0.69 -3.18 8.01
N THR A 47 1.79 -2.43 7.89
CA THR A 47 1.76 -0.97 7.81
C THR A 47 2.27 -0.50 6.46
N ARG A 48 1.97 0.76 6.13
CA ARG A 48 2.47 1.45 4.94
C ARG A 48 4.00 1.49 4.93
N TYR A 49 4.67 1.40 6.09
CA TYR A 49 6.13 1.38 6.16
C TYR A 49 6.72 0.08 5.59
N GLU A 50 6.23 -1.10 6.02
CA GLU A 50 6.74 -2.36 5.47
C GLU A 50 6.47 -2.46 3.97
N HIS A 51 5.31 -1.98 3.52
CA HIS A 51 4.98 -1.89 2.10
C HIS A 51 5.94 -0.96 1.34
N SER A 52 6.11 0.29 1.78
CA SER A 52 7.00 1.26 1.12
C SER A 52 8.45 0.78 1.05
N VAL A 53 8.96 0.18 2.13
CA VAL A 53 10.30 -0.45 2.14
C VAL A 53 10.33 -1.61 1.16
N GLY A 54 9.29 -2.46 1.16
CA GLY A 54 9.15 -3.58 0.22
C GLY A 54 9.18 -3.16 -1.25
N VAL A 55 8.42 -2.12 -1.61
CA VAL A 55 8.41 -1.54 -2.96
C VAL A 55 9.80 -1.06 -3.36
N MET A 56 10.47 -0.29 -2.50
CA MET A 56 11.83 0.17 -2.73
C MET A 56 12.81 -1.02 -2.94
N LEU A 57 12.71 -2.07 -2.13
CA LEU A 57 13.58 -3.25 -2.24
C LEU A 57 13.30 -4.04 -3.52
N LEU A 58 12.04 -4.14 -3.93
CA LEU A 58 11.65 -4.79 -5.17
C LEU A 58 12.20 -4.03 -6.39
N ILE A 59 12.10 -2.69 -6.38
CA ILE A 59 12.70 -1.83 -7.41
C ILE A 59 14.22 -2.06 -7.46
N GLN A 60 14.89 -2.05 -6.31
CA GLN A 60 16.33 -2.31 -6.22
C GLN A 60 16.69 -3.69 -6.80
N ARG A 61 15.94 -4.74 -6.43
CA ARG A 61 16.12 -6.11 -6.93
C ARG A 61 15.98 -6.18 -8.45
N LEU A 62 15.10 -5.38 -9.03
CA LEU A 62 14.84 -5.32 -10.46
C LEU A 62 15.83 -4.42 -11.23
N GLY A 63 16.77 -3.79 -10.52
CA GLY A 63 17.80 -2.94 -11.12
C GLY A 63 17.34 -1.49 -11.36
N GLY A 64 16.28 -1.05 -10.70
CA GLY A 64 15.89 0.36 -10.70
C GLY A 64 16.98 1.25 -10.13
N ASN A 65 17.11 2.46 -10.68
CA ASN A 65 18.12 3.41 -10.23
C ASN A 65 17.80 3.92 -8.80
N GLU A 66 18.78 4.59 -8.16
CA GLU A 66 18.62 5.08 -6.78
C GLU A 66 17.41 6.00 -6.62
N LEU A 67 17.14 6.86 -7.59
CA LEU A 67 16.02 7.80 -7.51
C LEU A 67 14.66 7.10 -7.65
N GLU A 68 14.57 6.07 -8.48
CA GLU A 68 13.37 5.22 -8.58
C GLU A 68 13.14 4.41 -7.30
N GLN A 69 14.20 3.96 -6.64
CA GLN A 69 14.11 3.34 -5.30
C GLN A 69 13.57 4.34 -4.28
N VAL A 70 14.10 5.58 -4.27
CA VAL A 70 13.60 6.66 -3.41
C VAL A 70 12.15 7.00 -3.71
N ALA A 71 11.75 7.06 -4.98
CA ALA A 71 10.35 7.25 -5.37
C ALA A 71 9.47 6.12 -4.81
N GLY A 72 9.92 4.87 -4.91
CA GLY A 72 9.19 3.73 -4.32
C GLY A 72 9.14 3.74 -2.80
N LEU A 73 10.18 4.22 -2.12
CA LEU A 73 10.12 4.40 -0.66
C LEU A 73 9.12 5.49 -0.26
N LEU A 74 8.96 6.51 -1.11
CA LEU A 74 8.21 7.71 -0.79
C LEU A 74 6.80 7.76 -1.39
N HIS A 75 6.42 6.83 -2.27
CA HIS A 75 5.15 6.89 -3.00
C HIS A 75 3.93 7.02 -2.07
N ASP A 76 3.99 6.35 -0.92
CA ASP A 76 2.92 6.31 0.07
C ASP A 76 3.08 7.31 1.23
N ILE A 77 4.04 8.24 1.20
CA ILE A 77 4.32 9.13 2.36
C ILE A 77 3.13 10.01 2.76
N SER A 78 2.19 10.19 1.85
CA SER A 78 1.03 11.05 2.01
C SER A 78 -0.22 10.29 2.46
N HIS A 79 -0.14 8.96 2.60
CA HIS A 79 -1.23 8.20 3.19
C HIS A 79 -1.57 8.73 4.58
N THR A 80 -2.87 8.94 4.76
CA THR A 80 -3.48 9.39 6.00
C THR A 80 -3.72 8.23 6.96
N ALA A 81 -4.05 8.55 8.20
CA ALA A 81 -4.51 7.59 9.18
C ALA A 81 -5.64 6.71 8.60
N PHE A 82 -5.53 5.42 8.86
CA PHE A 82 -6.36 4.33 8.36
C PHE A 82 -6.36 4.20 6.82
N SER A 83 -5.30 4.66 6.16
CA SER A 83 -5.12 4.51 4.71
C SER A 83 -6.34 5.02 3.94
N HIS A 84 -6.95 4.19 3.09
CA HIS A 84 -8.04 4.56 2.21
C HIS A 84 -9.37 4.84 2.93
N VAL A 85 -9.50 4.51 4.22
CA VAL A 85 -10.71 4.87 5.00
C VAL A 85 -10.98 6.38 4.93
N THR A 86 -9.92 7.19 4.90
CA THR A 86 -10.04 8.65 4.80
C THR A 86 -10.64 9.12 3.47
N ASP A 87 -10.38 8.42 2.36
CA ASP A 87 -10.97 8.72 1.06
C ASP A 87 -12.51 8.65 1.15
N TYR A 88 -13.03 7.60 1.80
CA TYR A 88 -14.47 7.45 2.03
C TYR A 88 -15.05 8.49 2.98
N VAL A 89 -14.28 8.95 3.98
CA VAL A 89 -14.69 10.02 4.90
C VAL A 89 -14.89 11.34 4.17
N PHE A 90 -14.01 11.65 3.22
CA PHE A 90 -14.07 12.87 2.41
C PHE A 90 -14.84 12.72 1.10
N ASP A 91 -15.57 11.62 0.92
CA ASP A 91 -16.35 11.32 -0.29
C ASP A 91 -15.50 11.43 -1.59
N HIS A 92 -14.26 10.93 -1.55
CA HIS A 92 -13.35 10.80 -2.70
C HIS A 92 -13.43 9.37 -3.27
N PRO A 93 -14.34 9.08 -4.22
CA PRO A 93 -14.51 7.72 -4.75
C PRO A 93 -13.30 7.24 -5.57
N GLY A 94 -12.40 8.16 -5.94
CA GLY A 94 -11.15 7.88 -6.65
C GLY A 94 -10.10 7.15 -5.80
N GLU A 95 -10.26 7.10 -4.47
CA GLU A 95 -9.22 6.62 -3.52
C GLU A 95 -7.85 7.32 -3.72
N ASP A 96 -7.88 8.58 -4.16
CA ASP A 96 -6.76 9.37 -4.66
C ASP A 96 -6.48 10.61 -3.80
N TYR A 97 -7.12 10.75 -2.63
CA TYR A 97 -6.92 11.91 -1.76
C TYR A 97 -5.45 12.05 -1.31
N HIS A 98 -4.77 10.93 -1.09
CA HIS A 98 -3.36 10.89 -0.72
C HIS A 98 -2.45 11.42 -1.86
N GLU A 99 -2.81 11.23 -3.13
CA GLU A 99 -2.10 11.80 -4.27
C GLU A 99 -2.25 13.33 -4.29
N GLU A 100 -3.45 13.85 -4.02
CA GLU A 100 -3.72 15.30 -4.00
C GLU A 100 -2.86 16.04 -2.96
N ILE A 101 -2.62 15.41 -1.81
CA ILE A 101 -1.83 16.02 -0.72
C ILE A 101 -0.34 15.68 -0.80
N TYR A 102 0.09 14.81 -1.73
CA TYR A 102 1.45 14.32 -1.85
C TYR A 102 2.49 15.44 -1.88
N GLY A 103 2.36 16.37 -2.84
CA GLY A 103 3.33 17.45 -3.03
C GLY A 103 3.47 18.35 -1.78
N ARG A 104 2.37 18.60 -1.06
CA ARG A 104 2.39 19.39 0.18
C ARG A 104 3.07 18.63 1.31
N ILE A 105 2.74 17.34 1.49
CA ILE A 105 3.36 16.50 2.54
C ILE A 105 4.86 16.36 2.27
N LEU A 106 5.26 16.08 1.03
CA LEU A 106 6.66 16.01 0.62
C LEU A 106 7.39 17.32 0.92
N SER A 107 6.83 18.46 0.52
CA SER A 107 7.45 19.77 0.75
C SER A 107 7.62 20.13 2.23
N ALA A 108 6.72 19.65 3.10
CA ALA A 108 6.75 19.94 4.54
C ALA A 108 7.54 18.92 5.38
N SER A 109 8.08 17.86 4.76
CA SER A 109 8.62 16.70 5.47
C SER A 109 10.10 16.78 5.84
N GLY A 110 10.83 17.79 5.38
CA GLY A 110 12.29 17.83 5.49
C GLY A 110 13.02 16.91 4.50
N ILE A 111 12.28 16.16 3.66
CA ILE A 111 12.82 15.32 2.59
C ILE A 111 13.51 16.15 1.49
N PRO A 112 12.98 17.31 1.05
CA PRO A 112 13.66 18.13 0.05
C PRO A 112 15.12 18.44 0.42
N GLU A 113 15.37 18.79 1.68
CA GLU A 113 16.70 19.10 2.21
C GLU A 113 17.61 17.85 2.24
N ILE A 114 17.04 16.67 2.52
CA ILE A 114 17.77 15.41 2.44
C ILE A 114 18.14 15.11 0.98
N LEU A 115 17.20 15.25 0.04
CA LEU A 115 17.49 15.03 -1.39
C LEU A 115 18.61 15.96 -1.88
N GLU A 116 18.54 17.25 -1.56
CA GLU A 116 19.55 18.24 -1.94
C GLU A 116 20.93 17.91 -1.39
N LYS A 117 21.00 17.47 -0.12
CA LYS A 117 22.25 17.02 0.52
C LYS A 117 22.91 15.86 -0.24
N HIS A 118 22.12 14.98 -0.85
CA HIS A 118 22.59 13.84 -1.64
C HIS A 118 22.68 14.14 -3.14
N GLY A 119 22.49 15.40 -3.55
CA GLY A 119 22.68 15.85 -4.93
C GLY A 119 21.48 15.64 -5.85
N TYR A 120 20.29 15.40 -5.31
CA TYR A 120 19.04 15.31 -6.05
C TYR A 120 18.12 16.49 -5.74
N THR A 121 17.13 16.70 -6.60
CA THR A 121 16.08 17.69 -6.42
C THR A 121 14.71 17.02 -6.31
N VAL A 122 13.76 17.70 -5.68
CA VAL A 122 12.35 17.25 -5.66
C VAL A 122 11.80 17.13 -7.08
N GLN A 123 12.20 18.01 -8.01
CA GLN A 123 11.74 17.97 -9.40
C GLN A 123 12.24 16.72 -10.15
N GLU A 124 13.44 16.23 -9.85
CA GLU A 124 13.92 14.98 -10.42
C GLU A 124 13.13 13.79 -9.87
N LEU A 125 12.73 13.83 -8.59
CA LEU A 125 11.92 12.78 -7.96
C LEU A 125 10.48 12.77 -8.49
N THR A 126 9.84 13.93 -8.70
CA THR A 126 8.42 13.99 -9.08
C THR A 126 8.18 14.16 -10.58
N GLY A 127 9.20 14.56 -11.33
CA GLY A 127 9.10 14.85 -12.76
C GLY A 127 9.44 13.68 -13.69
N GLN A 128 9.72 12.49 -13.15
CA GLN A 128 10.14 11.31 -13.93
C GLN A 128 9.04 10.25 -13.98
N ASP A 129 9.01 9.53 -15.11
CA ASP A 129 8.17 8.35 -15.31
C ASP A 129 8.92 7.10 -14.81
N PHE A 130 8.68 6.72 -13.56
CA PHE A 130 9.28 5.57 -12.90
C PHE A 130 8.52 4.28 -13.18
N LYS A 131 8.86 3.66 -14.31
CA LYS A 131 8.11 2.54 -14.88
C LYS A 131 8.14 1.25 -14.06
N ILE A 132 9.15 1.04 -13.22
CA ILE A 132 9.20 -0.11 -12.32
C ILE A 132 8.29 0.14 -11.13
N LEU A 133 8.30 1.36 -10.59
CA LEU A 133 7.47 1.76 -9.45
C LEU A 133 5.97 1.60 -9.77
N GLU A 134 5.52 2.27 -10.82
CA GLU A 134 4.10 2.40 -11.12
C GLU A 134 3.79 2.19 -12.61
N GLN A 135 2.66 1.54 -12.88
CA GLN A 135 2.09 1.36 -14.20
C GLN A 135 0.56 1.38 -14.10
N PRO A 136 -0.14 1.94 -15.10
CA PRO A 136 -1.59 1.82 -15.18
C PRO A 136 -2.01 0.36 -15.25
N LEU A 137 -3.21 0.06 -14.75
CA LEU A 137 -3.81 -1.26 -14.97
C LEU A 137 -4.00 -1.50 -16.48
N PRO A 138 -3.82 -2.74 -16.95
CA PRO A 138 -3.68 -3.99 -16.19
C PRO A 138 -2.22 -4.43 -15.95
N ASP A 139 -1.24 -3.54 -16.13
CA ASP A 139 0.18 -3.93 -16.12
C ASP A 139 0.69 -4.25 -14.71
N LEU A 140 1.88 -4.83 -14.61
CA LEU A 140 2.54 -5.06 -13.32
C LEU A 140 3.47 -3.89 -12.99
N CYS A 141 3.48 -3.49 -11.73
CA CYS A 141 4.42 -2.52 -11.16
C CYS A 141 4.84 -2.96 -9.75
N ALA A 142 5.88 -2.34 -9.20
CA ALA A 142 6.47 -2.75 -7.93
C ALA A 142 5.50 -2.55 -6.76
N ASP A 143 4.78 -1.42 -6.72
CA ASP A 143 3.68 -1.19 -5.76
C ASP A 143 2.69 -2.37 -5.76
N ARG A 144 2.09 -2.62 -6.92
CA ARG A 144 1.08 -3.68 -7.10
C ARG A 144 1.56 -5.06 -6.72
N ILE A 145 2.81 -5.37 -7.04
CA ILE A 145 3.41 -6.65 -6.71
C ILE A 145 3.67 -6.76 -5.21
N ASP A 146 4.19 -5.71 -4.56
CA ASP A 146 4.47 -5.76 -3.13
C ASP A 146 3.20 -5.97 -2.31
N TYR A 147 2.19 -5.10 -2.43
CA TYR A 147 0.99 -5.26 -1.60
C TYR A 147 0.30 -6.60 -1.89
N SER A 148 0.32 -7.07 -3.14
CA SER A 148 -0.27 -8.37 -3.47
C SER A 148 0.43 -9.52 -2.77
N LEU A 149 1.76 -9.56 -2.82
CA LEU A 149 2.51 -10.63 -2.18
C LEU A 149 2.45 -10.52 -0.65
N ARG A 150 2.56 -9.30 -0.12
CA ARG A 150 2.61 -9.01 1.31
C ARG A 150 1.27 -9.32 1.98
N ASP A 151 0.18 -8.76 1.47
CA ASP A 151 -1.14 -8.99 2.06
C ASP A 151 -1.55 -10.46 1.97
N LEU A 152 -1.34 -11.11 0.83
CA LEU A 152 -1.63 -12.54 0.67
C LEU A 152 -0.77 -13.42 1.58
N PHE A 153 0.49 -13.06 1.81
CA PHE A 153 1.38 -13.83 2.68
C PHE A 153 0.95 -13.75 4.13
N TYR A 154 0.70 -12.54 4.64
CA TYR A 154 0.28 -12.32 6.03
C TYR A 154 -1.15 -12.79 6.29
N ALA A 155 -2.02 -12.80 5.28
CA ALA A 155 -3.34 -13.41 5.35
C ALA A 155 -3.33 -14.94 5.14
N GLY A 156 -2.17 -15.56 4.88
CA GLY A 156 -2.01 -17.01 4.80
C GLY A 156 -2.45 -17.65 3.47
N PHE A 157 -2.68 -16.86 2.42
CA PHE A 157 -3.09 -17.34 1.09
C PHE A 157 -1.93 -17.84 0.21
N ILE A 158 -0.70 -17.44 0.54
CA ILE A 158 0.52 -17.87 -0.17
C ILE A 158 1.64 -18.18 0.81
N THR A 159 2.58 -19.01 0.36
CA THR A 159 3.77 -19.40 1.12
C THR A 159 5.01 -18.65 0.62
N MET A 160 6.03 -18.53 1.47
CA MET A 160 7.32 -17.94 1.08
C MET A 160 7.94 -18.67 -0.13
N LYS A 161 7.76 -19.99 -0.24
CA LYS A 161 8.23 -20.78 -1.40
C LYS A 161 7.52 -20.40 -2.70
N GLU A 162 6.25 -20.02 -2.66
CA GLU A 162 5.56 -19.47 -3.84
C GLU A 162 6.11 -18.10 -4.21
N ILE A 163 6.28 -17.21 -3.23
CA ILE A 163 6.85 -15.87 -3.44
C ILE A 163 8.23 -15.97 -4.12
N GLN A 164 9.15 -16.77 -3.58
CA GLN A 164 10.49 -16.90 -4.15
C GLN A 164 10.48 -17.44 -5.58
N ARG A 165 9.56 -18.36 -5.91
CA ARG A 165 9.39 -18.86 -7.29
C ARG A 165 8.88 -17.74 -8.22
N PHE A 166 7.91 -16.95 -7.77
CA PHE A 166 7.43 -15.82 -8.56
C PHE A 166 8.52 -14.77 -8.78
N LEU A 167 9.23 -14.36 -7.71
CA LEU A 167 10.32 -13.39 -7.80
C LEU A 167 11.45 -13.84 -8.73
N SER A 168 11.76 -15.15 -8.77
CA SER A 168 12.75 -15.69 -9.71
C SER A 168 12.34 -15.66 -11.18
N SER A 169 11.05 -15.45 -11.47
CA SER A 169 10.52 -15.39 -12.83
C SER A 169 10.38 -13.97 -13.36
N MET A 170 10.61 -12.95 -12.53
CA MET A 170 10.50 -11.55 -12.93
C MET A 170 11.76 -11.10 -13.67
N THR A 171 11.57 -10.22 -14.65
CA THR A 171 12.65 -9.55 -15.38
C THR A 171 12.21 -8.14 -15.79
N ILE A 172 13.17 -7.30 -16.14
CA ILE A 172 12.90 -5.97 -16.70
C ILE A 172 13.19 -5.98 -18.20
N HIS A 173 12.24 -5.47 -18.98
CA HIS A 173 12.47 -5.16 -20.39
C HIS A 173 11.87 -3.79 -20.72
N GLU A 174 12.68 -2.91 -21.31
CA GLU A 174 12.28 -1.51 -21.61
C GLU A 174 11.70 -0.76 -20.39
N GLY A 175 12.26 -1.02 -19.20
CA GLY A 175 11.81 -0.42 -17.94
C GLY A 175 10.53 -1.02 -17.37
N ARG A 176 9.93 -2.01 -18.03
CA ARG A 176 8.68 -2.67 -17.58
C ARG A 176 8.95 -4.04 -16.98
N ILE A 177 8.14 -4.40 -15.99
CA ILE A 177 8.18 -5.70 -15.33
C ILE A 177 7.50 -6.74 -16.22
N MET A 178 8.26 -7.77 -16.60
CA MET A 178 7.76 -8.91 -17.38
C MET A 178 8.02 -10.23 -16.65
N ILE A 179 7.23 -11.25 -16.99
CA ILE A 179 7.32 -12.59 -16.40
C ILE A 179 7.86 -13.59 -17.42
N THR A 180 8.88 -14.36 -17.03
CA THR A 180 9.58 -15.33 -17.87
C THR A 180 8.98 -16.73 -17.83
N SER A 181 7.88 -16.91 -17.10
CA SER A 181 7.19 -18.19 -16.95
C SER A 181 5.68 -18.03 -17.08
N LEU A 182 5.07 -18.71 -18.05
CA LEU A 182 3.62 -18.72 -18.23
C LEU A 182 2.89 -19.20 -16.97
N ALA A 183 3.45 -20.19 -16.26
CA ALA A 183 2.89 -20.69 -15.02
C ALA A 183 2.88 -19.62 -13.92
N GLN A 184 3.95 -18.83 -13.79
CA GLN A 184 4.04 -17.76 -12.80
C GLN A 184 3.15 -16.56 -13.15
N ALA A 185 3.01 -16.23 -14.43
CA ALA A 185 2.06 -15.20 -14.88
C ALA A 185 0.61 -15.60 -14.57
N LYS A 186 0.23 -16.86 -14.86
CA LYS A 186 -1.09 -17.40 -14.47
C LYS A 186 -1.27 -17.41 -12.95
N TRP A 187 -0.21 -17.73 -12.20
CA TRP A 187 -0.23 -17.73 -10.74
C TRP A 187 -0.49 -16.34 -10.17
N ILE A 188 0.28 -15.31 -10.55
CA ILE A 188 0.11 -13.96 -9.99
C ILE A 188 -1.26 -13.38 -10.35
N LYS A 189 -1.75 -13.60 -11.59
CA LYS A 189 -3.11 -13.19 -11.99
C LYS A 189 -4.17 -13.80 -11.08
N LYS A 190 -4.12 -15.12 -10.87
CA LYS A 190 -5.05 -15.81 -9.97
C LYS A 190 -4.93 -15.33 -8.51
N LYS A 191 -3.71 -15.07 -8.05
CA LYS A 191 -3.48 -14.58 -6.68
C LYS A 191 -3.98 -13.16 -6.49
N TYR A 192 -3.87 -12.30 -7.50
CA TYR A 192 -4.46 -10.96 -7.50
C TYR A 192 -5.99 -11.00 -7.48
N GLU A 193 -6.61 -11.95 -8.22
CA GLU A 193 -8.06 -12.18 -8.13
C GLU A 193 -8.48 -12.61 -6.71
N ILE A 194 -7.73 -13.52 -6.09
CA ILE A 194 -7.95 -13.93 -4.68
C ILE A 194 -7.79 -12.74 -3.74
N LEU A 195 -6.76 -11.91 -3.92
CA LEU A 195 -6.57 -10.70 -3.12
C LEU A 195 -7.81 -9.79 -3.19
N ASN A 196 -8.31 -9.51 -4.39
CA ASN A 196 -9.47 -8.64 -4.56
C ASN A 196 -10.75 -9.21 -3.94
N LEU A 197 -10.98 -10.52 -4.08
CA LEU A 197 -12.23 -11.15 -3.63
C LEU A 197 -12.19 -11.57 -2.16
N GLU A 198 -11.14 -12.27 -1.75
CA GLU A 198 -11.03 -12.96 -0.46
C GLU A 198 -10.28 -12.15 0.61
N TYR A 199 -9.59 -11.07 0.21
CA TYR A 199 -8.95 -10.14 1.15
C TYR A 199 -9.63 -8.78 1.14
N PHE A 200 -9.60 -8.02 0.04
CA PHE A 200 -10.26 -6.71 -0.01
C PHE A 200 -11.79 -6.83 0.04
N GLY A 201 -12.35 -7.84 -0.63
CA GLY A 201 -13.78 -8.10 -0.64
C GLY A 201 -14.32 -8.94 0.52
N LYS A 202 -13.46 -9.32 1.47
CA LYS A 202 -13.88 -10.07 2.64
C LYS A 202 -14.86 -9.26 3.50
N GLN A 203 -16.01 -9.84 3.83
CA GLN A 203 -17.10 -9.12 4.50
C GLN A 203 -16.67 -8.52 5.84
N GLU A 204 -15.87 -9.22 6.63
CA GLU A 204 -15.33 -8.73 7.90
C GLU A 204 -14.43 -7.50 7.70
N HIS A 205 -13.65 -7.47 6.62
CA HIS A 205 -12.75 -6.36 6.32
C HIS A 205 -13.53 -5.13 5.85
N LEU A 206 -14.54 -5.35 4.99
CA LEU A 206 -15.46 -4.30 4.56
C LEU A 206 -16.20 -3.73 5.77
N TYR A 207 -16.77 -4.58 6.62
CA TYR A 207 -17.48 -4.18 7.83
C TYR A 207 -16.62 -3.29 8.73
N ALA A 208 -15.37 -3.68 9.00
CA ALA A 208 -14.47 -2.90 9.84
C ALA A 208 -14.18 -1.50 9.26
N ASN A 209 -13.89 -1.43 7.95
CA ASN A 209 -13.59 -0.17 7.28
C ASN A 209 -14.82 0.74 7.14
N GLU A 210 -16.00 0.18 6.84
CA GLU A 210 -17.26 0.91 6.74
C GLU A 210 -17.68 1.49 8.10
N ARG A 211 -17.68 0.66 9.16
CA ARG A 211 -18.02 1.13 10.50
C ARG A 211 -17.01 2.15 11.02
N LEU A 212 -15.72 1.98 10.75
CA LEU A 212 -14.72 2.98 11.09
C LEU A 212 -14.97 4.30 10.33
N THR A 213 -15.32 4.24 9.05
CA THR A 213 -15.71 5.40 8.25
C THR A 213 -16.90 6.15 8.86
N GLU A 214 -17.93 5.43 9.32
CA GLU A 214 -19.10 6.02 9.97
C GLU A 214 -18.74 6.74 11.28
N ILE A 215 -17.84 6.18 12.08
CA ILE A 215 -17.32 6.81 13.30
C ILE A 215 -16.58 8.10 12.96
N LEU A 216 -15.66 8.04 11.98
CA LEU A 216 -14.86 9.19 11.56
C LEU A 216 -15.75 10.31 10.98
N LYS A 217 -16.71 9.98 10.11
CA LYS A 217 -17.69 10.95 9.59
C LYS A 217 -18.48 11.60 10.72
N TYR A 218 -18.96 10.81 11.68
CA TYR A 218 -19.69 11.34 12.83
C TYR A 218 -18.85 12.32 13.65
N LEU A 219 -17.63 11.94 14.04
CA LEU A 219 -16.76 12.78 14.86
C LEU A 219 -16.28 14.04 14.11
N PHE A 220 -16.03 13.92 12.81
CA PHE A 220 -15.67 15.05 11.96
C PHE A 220 -16.82 16.06 11.85
N GLN A 221 -18.06 15.59 11.60
CA GLN A 221 -19.26 16.45 11.58
C GLN A 221 -19.51 17.15 12.93
N LYS A 222 -19.19 16.47 14.03
CA LYS A 222 -19.26 17.03 15.40
C LYS A 222 -18.10 17.95 15.76
N LYS A 223 -17.11 18.10 14.87
CA LYS A 223 -15.87 18.88 15.09
C LYS A 223 -15.05 18.39 16.28
N VAL A 224 -15.17 17.11 16.63
CA VAL A 224 -14.32 16.45 17.64
C VAL A 224 -12.94 16.18 17.05
N ILE A 225 -12.90 15.81 15.77
CA ILE A 225 -11.68 15.68 14.97
C ILE A 225 -11.74 16.67 13.79
N SER A 226 -10.58 17.03 13.28
CA SER A 226 -10.36 17.99 12.20
C SER A 226 -9.60 17.34 11.04
N LYS A 227 -9.50 18.04 9.90
CA LYS A 227 -8.79 17.54 8.71
C LYS A 227 -7.33 17.19 9.02
N GLY A 228 -6.66 17.99 9.88
CA GLY A 228 -5.27 17.75 10.27
C GLY A 228 -5.08 16.51 11.15
N ASP A 229 -6.14 15.97 11.77
CA ASP A 229 -6.04 14.75 12.56
C ASP A 229 -5.91 13.49 11.67
N PHE A 230 -6.39 13.55 10.43
CA PHE A 230 -6.20 12.46 9.45
C PHE A 230 -4.77 12.39 8.91
N GLU A 231 -4.00 13.48 8.99
CA GLU A 231 -2.59 13.53 8.54
C GLU A 231 -1.60 13.04 9.61
N LYS A 232 -2.11 12.65 10.78
CA LYS A 232 -1.37 11.97 11.85
C LYS A 232 -1.23 10.48 11.51
N ASP A 233 -0.98 9.66 12.52
CA ASP A 233 -1.03 8.21 12.40
C ASP A 233 -2.30 7.58 13.02
N ASP A 234 -2.49 6.28 12.81
CA ASP A 234 -3.69 5.55 13.27
C ASP A 234 -3.81 5.58 14.78
N ILE A 235 -2.70 5.48 15.50
CA ILE A 235 -2.68 5.43 16.97
C ILE A 235 -3.16 6.77 17.53
N GLN A 236 -2.63 7.89 16.99
CA GLN A 236 -3.00 9.22 17.41
C GLN A 236 -4.48 9.51 17.14
N LEU A 237 -4.98 9.15 15.96
CA LEU A 237 -6.39 9.37 15.62
C LEU A 237 -7.31 8.42 16.40
N LEU A 238 -6.93 7.15 16.59
CA LEU A 238 -7.69 6.20 17.41
C LEU A 238 -7.80 6.68 18.86
N ASN A 239 -6.73 7.21 19.45
CA ASN A 239 -6.77 7.77 20.80
C ASN A 239 -7.76 8.94 20.91
N GLN A 240 -7.90 9.76 19.85
CA GLN A 240 -8.91 10.82 19.82
C GLN A 240 -10.33 10.27 19.69
N ILE A 241 -10.52 9.23 18.87
CA ILE A 241 -11.81 8.52 18.75
C ILE A 241 -12.23 7.93 20.11
N GLU A 242 -11.30 7.25 20.80
CA GLU A 242 -11.56 6.60 22.08
C GLU A 242 -11.69 7.58 23.27
N ALA A 243 -11.27 8.84 23.10
CA ALA A 243 -11.53 9.90 24.07
C ALA A 243 -12.99 10.39 24.04
N ASP A 244 -13.68 10.22 22.91
CA ASP A 244 -15.12 10.48 22.81
C ASP A 244 -15.93 9.24 23.27
N PRO A 245 -16.91 9.38 24.19
CA PRO A 245 -17.68 8.23 24.68
C PRO A 245 -18.40 7.44 23.59
N VAL A 246 -18.92 8.12 22.56
CA VAL A 246 -19.62 7.47 21.44
C VAL A 246 -18.62 6.79 20.52
N GLY A 247 -17.50 7.46 20.20
CA GLY A 247 -16.40 6.89 19.43
C GLY A 247 -15.85 5.62 20.07
N LYS A 248 -15.51 5.68 21.36
CA LYS A 248 -15.04 4.52 22.15
C LYS A 248 -16.02 3.36 22.13
N GLN A 249 -17.30 3.64 22.36
CA GLN A 249 -18.33 2.61 22.33
C GLN A 249 -18.36 1.93 20.96
N ARG A 250 -18.42 2.70 19.87
CA ARG A 250 -18.53 2.16 18.51
C ARG A 250 -17.30 1.35 18.09
N ILE A 251 -16.10 1.74 18.51
CA ILE A 251 -14.89 0.93 18.29
C ILE A 251 -15.02 -0.44 18.97
N GLU A 252 -15.52 -0.51 20.21
CA GLU A 252 -15.77 -1.78 20.89
C GLU A 252 -16.87 -2.62 20.22
N GLU A 253 -17.84 -1.97 19.58
CA GLU A 253 -18.89 -2.64 18.80
C GLU A 253 -18.32 -3.28 17.53
N ILE A 254 -17.39 -2.61 16.83
CA ILE A 254 -16.65 -3.17 15.69
C ILE A 254 -15.88 -4.42 16.12
N LYS A 255 -15.05 -4.30 17.17
CA LYS A 255 -14.21 -5.41 17.68
C LYS A 255 -15.02 -6.66 18.08
N ARG A 256 -16.29 -6.47 18.47
CA ARG A 256 -17.20 -7.56 18.89
C ARG A 256 -18.16 -8.01 17.81
N PHE A 257 -18.05 -7.48 16.58
CA PHE A 257 -18.96 -7.79 15.48
C PHE A 257 -20.45 -7.58 15.86
N LYS A 258 -20.74 -6.53 16.64
CA LYS A 258 -22.06 -6.37 17.31
C LYS A 258 -23.25 -6.43 16.35
N ASP A 259 -23.13 -5.82 15.18
CA ASP A 259 -24.18 -5.71 14.18
C ASP A 259 -23.78 -6.33 12.83
N TYR A 260 -22.80 -7.25 12.86
CA TYR A 260 -22.26 -7.89 11.66
C TYR A 260 -23.27 -8.81 10.95
N GLU A 261 -24.13 -9.50 11.69
CA GLU A 261 -25.12 -10.42 11.10
C GLU A 261 -26.18 -9.70 10.24
N GLU A 262 -26.42 -8.41 10.52
CA GLU A 262 -27.36 -7.56 9.77
C GLU A 262 -26.63 -6.67 8.74
N TYR A 263 -25.30 -6.72 8.71
CA TYR A 263 -24.49 -5.88 7.87
C TYR A 263 -24.59 -6.30 6.39
N THR A 264 -24.82 -5.30 5.54
CA THR A 264 -24.73 -5.44 4.09
C THR A 264 -23.72 -4.42 3.59
N PRO A 265 -22.66 -4.83 2.87
CA PRO A 265 -21.63 -3.89 2.39
C PRO A 265 -22.20 -2.76 1.55
N GLY A 266 -21.85 -1.52 1.92
CA GLY A 266 -22.13 -0.31 1.16
C GLY A 266 -20.99 0.13 0.24
N PHE A 267 -19.76 -0.33 0.50
CA PHE A 267 -18.60 -0.03 -0.34
C PHE A 267 -18.68 -0.76 -1.68
N SER A 268 -18.42 0.00 -2.75
CA SER A 268 -18.21 -0.58 -4.07
C SER A 268 -16.74 -0.93 -4.22
N LEU A 269 -16.43 -2.23 -4.26
CA LEU A 269 -15.08 -2.69 -4.56
C LEU A 269 -14.73 -2.33 -6.01
N LYS A 270 -13.61 -1.62 -6.20
CA LYS A 270 -13.05 -1.42 -7.54
C LYS A 270 -12.62 -2.76 -8.12
N HIS A 271 -13.22 -3.13 -9.24
CA HIS A 271 -12.82 -4.33 -9.97
C HIS A 271 -11.49 -4.09 -10.68
N ARG A 272 -10.38 -4.46 -10.03
CA ARG A 272 -9.03 -4.35 -10.59
C ARG A 272 -8.62 -5.70 -11.18
N VAL A 273 -8.02 -5.70 -12.36
CA VAL A 273 -7.48 -6.90 -13.01
C VAL A 273 -6.07 -6.65 -13.49
N ILE A 274 -5.24 -7.68 -13.41
CA ILE A 274 -3.90 -7.66 -13.99
C ILE A 274 -3.81 -8.60 -15.19
N ASP A 275 -2.99 -8.21 -16.15
CA ASP A 275 -2.66 -8.98 -17.34
C ASP A 275 -1.15 -8.92 -17.58
N PRO A 276 -0.38 -9.79 -16.87
CA PRO A 276 1.07 -9.73 -16.89
C PRO A 276 1.66 -9.84 -18.30
N GLU A 277 2.62 -8.95 -18.59
CA GLU A 277 3.45 -9.05 -19.79
C GLU A 277 4.45 -10.22 -19.64
N LEU A 278 4.69 -10.93 -20.73
CA LEU A 278 5.53 -12.12 -20.81
C LEU A 278 6.76 -11.85 -21.67
N TYR A 279 7.91 -12.33 -21.21
CA TYR A 279 9.13 -12.41 -22.00
C TYR A 279 9.70 -13.83 -21.96
N ILE A 280 9.34 -14.64 -22.95
CA ILE A 280 9.67 -16.07 -23.00
C ILE A 280 10.36 -16.35 -24.34
N ASP A 281 11.54 -16.98 -24.30
CA ASP A 281 12.34 -17.34 -25.49
C ASP A 281 12.57 -16.16 -26.46
N GLY A 282 12.80 -14.96 -25.91
CA GLY A 282 13.02 -13.73 -26.69
C GLY A 282 11.76 -13.15 -27.34
N LYS A 283 10.56 -13.61 -26.96
CA LYS A 283 9.29 -13.14 -27.50
C LYS A 283 8.46 -12.42 -26.43
N TYR A 284 7.89 -11.28 -26.85
CA TYR A 284 6.94 -10.49 -26.08
C TYR A 284 5.51 -10.93 -26.36
N SER A 285 4.70 -11.00 -25.32
CA SER A 285 3.26 -11.23 -25.41
C SER A 285 2.59 -10.88 -24.10
N ARG A 286 1.27 -10.76 -24.08
CA ARG A 286 0.50 -10.71 -22.83
C ARG A 286 -0.01 -12.08 -22.44
N LEU A 287 -0.34 -12.24 -21.16
CA LEU A 287 -0.97 -13.47 -20.68
C LEU A 287 -2.30 -13.73 -21.40
N SER A 288 -3.11 -12.70 -21.66
CA SER A 288 -4.33 -12.77 -22.46
C SER A 288 -4.13 -13.39 -23.85
N ASP A 289 -2.96 -13.22 -24.46
CA ASP A 289 -2.66 -13.74 -25.80
C ASP A 289 -2.40 -15.25 -25.81
N LYS A 290 -2.29 -15.89 -24.64
CA LYS A 290 -1.87 -17.29 -24.48
C LYS A 290 -2.99 -18.29 -24.21
N GLY A 291 -4.24 -17.85 -24.07
CA GLY A 291 -5.37 -18.71 -23.70
C GLY A 291 -5.40 -19.05 -22.21
#